data_AF-A0A7I5EBP6-F1
#
_entry.id   AF-A0A7I5EBP6-F1
#
_cell.length_a   1.000
_cell.length_b   1.000
_cell.length_c   1.000
_cell.angle_alpha   90.00
_cell.angle_beta   90.00
_cell.angle_gamma   90.00
#
_symmetry.space_group_name_H-M   'P 1'
#
loop_
_entity.id
_entity.type
_entity.pdbx_description
1 polymer ?
#
loop_
_entity_poly.entity_id
_entity_poly.type
_entity_poly.pdbx_seq_one_letter_code
_entity_poly.pdbx_strand_id
1 'polypeptide(L)'
;VHHLTVSFLFVSPCEIIMPKPFFIATSLPLFYSIGAAQFAQMSMIAERWIAIIFVRDYESGYKKLGPALIAATVIINCCSMYIMYYGETFDAPQWNARSMPSTTYPRSSVVLMILLVLNFISLLVTIILYVFSRKRRRTMTLSSKFQSNENAIVSNLLFMISSLQFATSFFAQLCGLYLRSYQSKNPLRFAYRENFDLFNYYTLLLPILSTIYFMKVKRRRIKDITNKINMKATGNDGWTNYSIMIQNQWK
;
A
#
# COMPACT_ATOMS: atom_id res chain seq x y z
N VAL A 1 12.03 -6.13 22.18
CA VAL A 1 12.73 -6.17 23.49
C VAL A 1 12.34 -7.41 24.27
N HIS A 2 11.07 -7.63 24.65
CA HIS A 2 10.61 -8.83 25.37
C HIS A 2 11.14 -10.17 24.83
N HIS A 3 10.97 -10.46 23.53
CA HIS A 3 11.50 -11.70 22.94
C HIS A 3 13.04 -11.78 22.94
N LEU A 4 13.73 -10.65 22.82
CA LEU A 4 15.20 -10.64 22.85
C LEU A 4 15.71 -10.91 24.26
N THR A 5 15.15 -10.27 25.30
CA THR A 5 15.54 -10.52 26.69
C THR A 5 15.16 -11.92 27.17
N VAL A 6 13.96 -12.41 26.85
CA VAL A 6 13.50 -13.74 27.27
C VAL A 6 14.28 -14.86 26.56
N SER A 7 14.72 -14.67 25.31
CA SER A 7 15.52 -15.69 24.60
C SER A 7 16.90 -15.94 25.22
N PHE A 8 17.44 -14.98 26.00
CA PHE A 8 18.74 -15.12 26.68
C PHE A 8 18.63 -15.46 28.18
N LEU A 9 17.43 -15.37 28.77
CA LEU A 9 17.22 -15.46 30.22
C LEU A 9 16.25 -16.56 30.66
N PHE A 10 15.72 -17.37 29.74
CA PHE A 10 14.75 -18.41 30.09
C PHE A 10 15.41 -19.58 30.83
N VAL A 11 14.79 -20.01 31.94
CA VAL A 11 15.25 -21.17 32.73
C VAL A 11 14.37 -22.38 32.49
N SER A 12 13.08 -22.17 32.19
CA SER A 12 12.14 -23.22 31.79
C SER A 12 11.57 -22.97 30.37
N PRO A 13 11.29 -24.03 29.59
CA PRO A 13 10.81 -23.90 28.21
C PRO A 13 9.44 -23.22 28.09
N CYS A 14 8.66 -23.16 29.17
CA CYS A 14 7.32 -22.57 29.21
C CYS A 14 7.33 -21.05 29.44
N GLU A 15 8.43 -20.46 29.90
CA GLU A 15 8.59 -19.01 30.12
C GLU A 15 8.71 -18.21 28.81
N ILE A 16 8.98 -18.90 27.69
CA ILE A 16 9.03 -18.30 26.35
C ILE A 16 7.62 -17.93 25.85
N ILE A 17 6.57 -18.53 26.42
CA ILE A 17 5.18 -18.29 26.02
C ILE A 17 4.74 -16.90 26.47
N MET A 18 4.13 -16.16 25.55
CA MET A 18 3.74 -14.79 25.79
C MET A 18 2.57 -14.70 26.79
N PRO A 19 2.63 -13.84 27.82
CA PRO A 19 1.50 -13.65 28.73
C PRO A 19 0.30 -13.06 27.97
N LYS A 20 -0.90 -13.58 28.26
CA LYS A 20 -2.16 -13.23 27.58
C LYS A 20 -2.40 -11.71 27.39
N PRO A 21 -2.31 -10.85 28.42
CA PRO A 21 -2.58 -9.43 28.23
C PRO A 21 -1.55 -8.75 27.30
N PHE A 22 -0.30 -9.19 27.34
CA PHE A 22 0.75 -8.66 26.46
C PHE A 22 0.53 -9.12 25.02
N PHE A 23 0.10 -10.37 24.80
CA PHE A 23 -0.28 -10.86 23.47
C PHE A 23 -1.46 -10.08 22.89
N ILE A 24 -2.52 -9.83 23.67
CA ILE A 24 -3.69 -9.08 23.20
C ILE A 24 -3.31 -7.63 22.84
N ALA A 25 -2.54 -6.97 23.72
CA ALA A 25 -2.11 -5.59 23.53
C ALA A 25 -1.18 -5.40 22.31
N THR A 26 -0.49 -6.45 21.85
CA THR A 26 0.45 -6.36 20.72
C THR A 26 -0.13 -6.95 19.43
N SER A 27 -0.85 -8.06 19.51
CA SER A 27 -1.41 -8.76 18.34
C SER A 27 -2.56 -8.00 17.68
N LEU A 28 -3.52 -7.50 18.47
CA LEU A 28 -4.70 -6.82 17.92
C LEU A 28 -4.32 -5.54 17.16
N PRO A 29 -3.48 -4.62 17.71
CA PRO A 29 -3.07 -3.45 16.96
C PRO A 29 -2.24 -3.79 15.72
N LEU A 30 -1.41 -4.85 15.79
CA LEU A 30 -0.62 -5.30 14.66
C LEU A 30 -1.52 -5.76 13.52
N PHE A 31 -2.43 -6.70 13.76
CA PHE A 31 -3.36 -7.18 12.74
C PHE A 31 -4.31 -6.10 12.24
N TYR A 32 -4.74 -5.19 13.12
CA TYR A 32 -5.52 -4.03 12.73
C TYR A 32 -4.76 -3.13 11.75
N SER A 33 -3.49 -2.83 12.04
CA SER A 33 -2.65 -1.99 11.18
C SER A 33 -2.40 -2.63 9.82
N ILE A 34 -2.19 -3.94 9.80
CA ILE A 34 -2.05 -4.73 8.58
C ILE A 34 -3.30 -4.65 7.71
N GLY A 35 -4.47 -4.91 8.29
CA GLY A 35 -5.76 -4.82 7.59
C GLY A 35 -6.05 -3.39 7.12
N ALA A 36 -5.81 -2.40 7.98
CA ALA A 36 -6.03 -0.99 7.68
C ALA A 36 -5.21 -0.54 6.46
N ALA A 37 -3.95 -0.95 6.37
CA ALA A 37 -3.10 -0.64 5.22
C ALA A 37 -3.67 -1.18 3.90
N GLN A 38 -4.20 -2.40 3.91
CA GLN A 38 -4.80 -3.01 2.72
C GLN A 38 -6.09 -2.29 2.30
N PHE A 39 -7.01 -2.06 3.24
CA PHE A 39 -8.26 -1.35 2.93
C PHE A 39 -8.04 0.11 2.53
N ALA A 40 -7.07 0.80 3.15
CA ALA A 40 -6.69 2.15 2.78
C ALA A 40 -6.16 2.21 1.34
N GLN A 41 -5.42 1.19 0.91
CA GLN A 41 -4.98 1.10 -0.49
C GLN A 41 -6.16 0.97 -1.45
N MET A 42 -7.17 0.15 -1.12
CA MET A 42 -8.37 0.02 -1.96
C MET A 42 -9.14 1.34 -2.07
N SER A 43 -9.28 2.03 -0.95
CA SER A 43 -9.86 3.37 -0.87
C SER A 43 -9.11 4.37 -1.77
N MET A 44 -7.78 4.36 -1.76
CA MET A 44 -6.98 5.19 -2.67
C MET A 44 -7.20 4.84 -4.14
N ILE A 45 -7.29 3.55 -4.50
CA ILE A 45 -7.56 3.12 -5.87
C ILE A 45 -8.96 3.56 -6.33
N ALA A 46 -9.95 3.46 -5.44
CA ALA A 46 -11.32 3.91 -5.70
C ALA A 46 -11.41 5.44 -5.89
N GLU A 47 -10.73 6.23 -5.06
CA GLU A 47 -10.63 7.68 -5.24
C GLU A 47 -10.00 8.02 -6.60
N ARG A 48 -8.91 7.34 -6.98
CA ARG A 48 -8.25 7.58 -8.27
C ARG A 48 -9.12 7.18 -9.46
N TRP A 49 -9.92 6.13 -9.32
CA TRP A 49 -10.91 5.75 -10.32
C TRP A 49 -11.93 6.85 -10.57
N ILE A 50 -12.50 7.39 -9.49
CA ILE A 50 -13.48 8.49 -9.56
C ILE A 50 -12.83 9.75 -10.14
N ALA A 51 -11.63 10.11 -9.69
CA ALA A 51 -10.91 11.29 -10.18
C ALA A 51 -10.57 11.20 -11.68
N ILE A 52 -10.22 10.02 -12.18
CA ILE A 52 -9.90 9.81 -13.61
C ILE A 52 -11.16 9.88 -14.48
N ILE A 53 -12.30 9.37 -14.01
CA ILE A 53 -13.58 9.41 -14.75
C ILE A 53 -14.20 10.81 -14.71
N PHE A 54 -14.26 11.43 -13.54
CA PHE A 54 -14.93 12.71 -13.29
C PHE A 54 -13.97 13.88 -13.21
N VAL A 55 -12.94 13.94 -14.07
CA VAL A 55 -11.85 14.93 -13.99
C VAL A 55 -12.32 16.39 -13.93
N ARG A 56 -13.48 16.72 -14.53
CA ARG A 56 -14.02 18.09 -14.59
C ARG A 56 -14.71 18.50 -13.29
N ASP A 57 -15.44 17.57 -12.67
CA ASP A 57 -16.31 17.84 -11.52
C ASP A 57 -15.70 17.35 -10.21
N TYR A 58 -14.54 16.69 -10.26
CA TYR A 58 -13.87 16.13 -9.10
C TYR A 58 -13.56 17.19 -8.04
N GLU A 59 -13.00 18.34 -8.45
CA GLU A 59 -12.61 19.41 -7.53
C GLU A 59 -13.80 20.16 -6.91
N SER A 60 -14.92 20.25 -7.63
CA SER A 60 -16.12 20.98 -7.16
C SER A 60 -17.07 20.07 -6.36
N GLY A 61 -17.31 18.84 -6.82
CA GLY A 61 -18.33 17.94 -6.28
C GLY A 61 -17.86 16.91 -5.27
N TYR A 62 -16.58 16.50 -5.28
CA TYR A 62 -16.11 15.32 -4.52
C TYR A 62 -15.25 15.65 -3.30
N LYS A 63 -15.33 16.86 -2.75
CA LYS A 63 -14.54 17.28 -1.57
C LYS A 63 -14.72 16.39 -0.33
N LYS A 64 -15.91 15.79 -0.15
CA LYS A 64 -16.22 14.89 0.99
C LYS A 64 -15.88 13.42 0.74
N LEU A 65 -15.47 13.06 -0.48
CA LEU A 65 -15.19 11.66 -0.86
C LEU A 65 -14.04 11.07 -0.05
N GLY A 66 -12.93 11.82 0.11
CA GLY A 66 -11.76 11.37 0.86
C GLY A 66 -12.10 10.99 2.31
N PRO A 67 -12.66 11.91 3.12
CA PRO A 67 -13.08 11.59 4.49
C PRO A 67 -14.08 10.43 4.58
N ALA A 68 -15.03 10.35 3.64
CA ALA A 68 -16.00 9.25 3.61
C ALA A 68 -15.32 7.88 3.37
N LEU A 69 -14.37 7.82 2.44
CA LEU A 69 -13.63 6.59 2.16
C LEU A 69 -12.70 6.18 3.32
N ILE A 70 -12.13 7.15 4.05
CA ILE A 70 -11.35 6.88 5.27
C ILE A 70 -12.26 6.30 6.35
N ALA A 71 -13.43 6.89 6.59
CA ALA A 71 -14.39 6.38 7.56
C ALA A 71 -14.83 4.95 7.21
N ALA A 72 -15.15 4.70 5.93
CA ALA A 72 -15.49 3.36 5.44
C ALA A 72 -14.35 2.35 5.66
N THR A 73 -13.10 2.75 5.39
CA THR A 73 -11.91 1.92 5.60
C THR A 73 -11.77 1.49 7.06
N VAL A 74 -11.94 2.43 8.00
CA VAL A 74 -11.86 2.15 9.45
C VAL A 74 -12.97 1.20 9.87
N ILE A 75 -14.22 1.47 9.46
CA ILE A 75 -15.38 0.65 9.82
C ILE A 75 -15.22 -0.78 9.29
N ILE A 76 -14.90 -0.94 8.01
CA ILE A 76 -14.73 -2.26 7.38
C ILE A 76 -13.61 -3.05 8.06
N ASN A 77 -12.50 -2.39 8.40
CA ASN A 77 -11.40 -3.04 9.09
C ASN A 77 -11.77 -3.47 10.52
N CYS A 78 -12.47 -2.62 11.27
CA CYS A 78 -13.01 -2.97 12.59
C CYS A 78 -13.96 -4.18 12.51
N CYS A 79 -14.89 -4.20 11.56
CA CYS A 79 -15.79 -5.32 11.34
C CYS A 79 -15.03 -6.60 10.98
N SER A 80 -14.01 -6.51 10.11
CA SER A 80 -13.18 -7.65 9.72
C SER A 80 -12.44 -8.24 10.93
N MET A 81 -11.86 -7.39 11.77
CA MET A 81 -11.20 -7.81 13.01
C MET A 81 -12.18 -8.45 14.00
N TYR A 82 -13.38 -7.87 14.16
CA TYR A 82 -14.42 -8.45 15.01
C TYR A 82 -14.81 -9.85 14.55
N ILE A 83 -15.00 -10.07 13.24
CA ILE A 83 -15.33 -11.39 12.68
C ILE A 83 -14.19 -12.39 12.91
N MET A 84 -12.93 -11.97 12.75
CA MET A 84 -11.77 -12.83 12.97
C MET A 84 -11.64 -13.32 14.41
N TYR A 85 -11.94 -12.46 15.39
CA TYR A 85 -11.77 -12.75 16.82
C TYR A 85 -13.09 -13.04 17.57
N TYR A 86 -14.20 -13.21 16.85
CA TYR A 86 -15.50 -13.44 17.48
C TYR A 86 -15.50 -14.71 18.34
N GLY A 87 -15.78 -14.57 19.64
CA GLY A 87 -15.84 -15.70 20.58
C GLY A 87 -14.48 -16.32 20.92
N GLU A 88 -13.38 -15.58 20.72
CA GLU A 88 -12.03 -16.03 21.06
C GLU A 88 -11.69 -15.72 22.51
N THR A 89 -11.24 -16.72 23.27
CA THR A 89 -10.86 -16.58 24.70
C THR A 89 -9.35 -16.39 24.91
N PHE A 90 -8.53 -16.53 23.84
CA PHE A 90 -7.07 -16.37 23.87
C PHE A 90 -6.36 -17.27 24.91
N ASP A 91 -6.94 -18.44 25.21
CA ASP A 91 -6.40 -19.37 26.20
C ASP A 91 -5.25 -20.24 25.66
N ALA A 92 -5.13 -20.35 24.33
CA ALA A 92 -4.08 -21.14 23.70
C ALA A 92 -2.70 -20.47 23.83
N PRO A 93 -1.63 -21.23 24.11
CA PRO A 93 -0.29 -20.68 24.24
C PRO A 93 0.18 -20.08 22.91
N GLN A 94 0.54 -18.79 22.94
CA GLN A 94 1.02 -18.05 21.77
C GLN A 94 2.52 -17.83 21.86
N TRP A 95 3.22 -18.14 20.78
CA TRP A 95 4.69 -18.04 20.69
C TRP A 95 5.14 -16.62 20.37
N ASN A 96 4.33 -15.86 19.64
CA ASN A 96 4.61 -14.49 19.27
C ASN A 96 3.31 -13.70 19.09
N ALA A 97 3.39 -12.37 19.09
CA ALA A 97 2.24 -11.48 18.88
C ALA A 97 1.57 -11.62 17.49
N ARG A 98 2.17 -12.40 16.59
CA ARG A 98 1.72 -12.59 15.20
C ARG A 98 1.04 -13.93 14.98
N SER A 99 1.16 -14.83 15.93
CA SER A 99 0.57 -16.15 15.86
C SER A 99 -0.94 -16.00 16.04
N MET A 100 -1.68 -16.47 15.05
CA MET A 100 -3.14 -16.55 15.15
C MET A 100 -3.50 -17.73 16.06
N PRO A 101 -4.44 -17.54 17.00
CA PRO A 101 -4.96 -18.64 17.79
C PRO A 101 -5.48 -19.78 16.91
N SER A 102 -5.29 -21.02 17.35
CA SER A 102 -5.66 -22.22 16.59
C SER A 102 -7.18 -22.31 16.33
N THR A 103 -7.99 -21.79 17.25
CA THR A 103 -9.45 -21.66 17.21
C THR A 103 -9.95 -20.67 16.16
N THR A 104 -9.24 -19.55 15.95
CA THR A 104 -9.60 -18.54 14.92
C THR A 104 -9.05 -18.87 13.53
N TYR A 105 -8.11 -19.82 13.45
CA TYR A 105 -7.41 -20.18 12.21
C TYR A 105 -8.29 -20.41 10.96
N PRO A 106 -9.39 -21.17 10.99
CA PRO A 106 -10.22 -21.37 9.80
C PRO A 106 -10.88 -20.08 9.35
N ARG A 107 -11.40 -19.25 10.27
CA ARG A 107 -12.06 -17.98 9.95
C ARG A 107 -11.07 -16.96 9.41
N SER A 108 -9.91 -16.84 10.06
CA SER A 108 -8.83 -15.98 9.61
C SER A 108 -8.32 -16.39 8.22
N SER A 109 -8.27 -17.69 7.91
CA SER A 109 -7.92 -18.16 6.56
C SER A 109 -8.94 -17.70 5.51
N VAL A 110 -10.24 -17.73 5.81
CA VAL A 110 -11.29 -17.24 4.90
C VAL A 110 -11.14 -15.73 4.67
N VAL A 111 -10.96 -14.94 5.74
CA VAL A 111 -10.77 -13.49 5.63
C VAL A 111 -9.53 -13.15 4.79
N LEU A 112 -8.41 -13.85 5.01
CA LEU A 112 -7.20 -13.63 4.23
C LEU A 112 -7.35 -14.04 2.75
N MET A 113 -8.15 -15.06 2.44
CA MET A 113 -8.48 -15.42 1.05
C MET A 113 -9.35 -14.36 0.38
N ILE A 114 -10.33 -13.79 1.09
CA ILE A 114 -11.13 -12.66 0.59
C ILE A 114 -10.24 -11.47 0.29
N LEU A 115 -9.31 -11.13 1.19
CA LEU A 115 -8.34 -10.05 1.00
C LEU A 115 -7.43 -10.31 -0.22
N LEU A 116 -7.00 -11.55 -0.45
CA LEU A 116 -6.22 -11.91 -1.65
C LEU A 116 -7.02 -11.65 -2.94
N VAL A 117 -8.30 -12.04 -2.97
CA VAL A 117 -9.18 -11.79 -4.12
C VAL A 117 -9.37 -10.28 -4.33
N LEU A 118 -9.58 -9.51 -3.27
CA LEU A 118 -9.69 -8.05 -3.35
C LEU A 118 -8.39 -7.40 -3.86
N ASN A 119 -7.22 -7.90 -3.44
CA ASN A 119 -5.91 -7.47 -3.95
C ASN A 119 -5.76 -7.75 -5.45
N PHE A 120 -6.22 -8.91 -5.91
CA PHE A 120 -6.22 -9.24 -7.33
C PHE A 120 -7.14 -8.30 -8.14
N ILE A 121 -8.37 -8.09 -7.67
CA ILE A 121 -9.32 -7.15 -8.31
C ILE A 121 -8.72 -5.75 -8.38
N SER A 122 -8.07 -5.30 -7.31
CA SER A 122 -7.48 -3.97 -7.25
C SER A 122 -6.27 -3.80 -8.17
N LEU A 123 -5.50 -4.87 -8.37
CA LEU A 123 -4.47 -4.92 -9.40
C LEU A 123 -5.08 -4.80 -10.81
N LEU A 124 -6.17 -5.52 -11.10
CA LEU A 124 -6.86 -5.41 -12.38
C LEU A 124 -7.41 -4.00 -12.62
N VAL A 125 -8.05 -3.41 -11.60
CA VAL A 125 -8.59 -2.05 -11.65
C VAL A 125 -7.47 -1.03 -11.92
N THR A 126 -6.32 -1.16 -11.26
CA THR A 126 -5.17 -0.26 -11.50
C THR A 126 -4.57 -0.41 -12.91
N ILE A 127 -4.52 -1.63 -13.46
CA ILE A 127 -4.12 -1.86 -14.86
C ILE A 127 -5.09 -1.17 -15.83
N ILE A 128 -6.40 -1.34 -15.61
CA ILE A 128 -7.43 -0.71 -16.43
C ILE A 128 -7.30 0.82 -16.37
N LEU A 129 -7.10 1.38 -15.17
CA LEU A 129 -6.88 2.82 -14.99
C LEU A 129 -5.64 3.32 -15.72
N TYR A 130 -4.55 2.56 -15.69
CA TYR A 130 -3.33 2.90 -16.40
C TYR A 130 -3.56 2.99 -17.91
N VAL A 131 -4.25 2.01 -18.49
CA VAL A 131 -4.56 2.00 -19.94
C VAL A 131 -5.54 3.12 -20.31
N PHE A 132 -6.61 3.28 -19.52
CA PHE A 132 -7.66 4.27 -19.78
C PHE A 132 -7.16 5.70 -19.67
N SER A 133 -6.40 6.02 -18.62
CA SER A 133 -5.81 7.34 -18.42
C SER A 133 -4.87 7.75 -19.56
N ARG A 134 -4.08 6.81 -20.08
CA ARG A 134 -3.20 7.05 -21.23
C ARG A 134 -3.99 7.38 -22.51
N LYS A 135 -5.10 6.70 -22.76
CA LYS A 135 -5.98 6.96 -23.92
C LYS A 135 -6.64 8.33 -23.84
N ARG A 136 -7.22 8.66 -22.67
CA ARG A 136 -7.97 9.92 -22.46
C ARG A 136 -7.08 11.17 -22.51
N ARG A 137 -5.79 11.06 -22.17
CA ARG A 137 -4.84 12.17 -22.20
C ARG A 137 -4.72 12.87 -23.56
N ARG A 138 -5.00 12.16 -24.67
CA ARG A 138 -4.89 12.73 -26.03
C ARG A 138 -5.93 13.81 -26.31
N THR A 139 -7.12 13.70 -25.72
CA THR A 139 -8.29 14.55 -26.03
C THR A 139 -8.53 15.67 -25.01
N MET A 140 -7.65 15.81 -24.01
CA MET A 140 -7.83 16.73 -22.89
C MET A 140 -7.31 18.16 -23.17
N THR A 141 -7.94 19.13 -22.52
CA THR A 141 -7.49 20.54 -22.46
C THR A 141 -6.16 20.65 -21.70
N LEU A 142 -5.45 21.78 -21.84
CA LEU A 142 -4.12 21.97 -21.25
C LEU A 142 -4.12 21.83 -19.71
N SER A 143 -5.10 22.44 -19.04
CA SER A 143 -5.25 22.36 -17.58
C SER A 143 -5.56 20.92 -17.11
N SER A 144 -6.50 20.25 -17.79
CA SER A 144 -6.85 18.85 -17.51
C SER A 144 -5.67 17.89 -17.79
N LYS A 145 -4.83 18.19 -18.79
CA LYS A 145 -3.58 17.44 -19.05
C LYS A 145 -2.58 17.57 -17.91
N PHE A 146 -2.50 18.71 -17.24
CA PHE A 146 -1.63 18.90 -16.09
C PHE A 146 -2.10 18.05 -14.89
N GLN A 147 -3.38 18.19 -14.51
CA GLN A 147 -4.00 17.36 -13.46
C GLN A 147 -3.90 15.86 -13.78
N SER A 148 -4.14 15.47 -15.03
CA SER A 148 -3.99 14.07 -15.47
C SER A 148 -2.55 13.58 -15.37
N ASN A 149 -1.55 14.43 -15.62
CA ASN A 149 -0.14 14.06 -15.49
C ASN A 149 0.26 13.86 -14.02
N GLU A 150 -0.28 14.67 -13.11
CA GLU A 150 -0.11 14.47 -11.68
C GLU A 150 -0.78 13.19 -11.19
N ASN A 151 -2.03 12.96 -11.60
CA ASN A 151 -2.74 11.71 -11.31
C ASN A 151 -2.04 10.48 -11.90
N ALA A 152 -1.38 10.59 -13.05
CA ALA A 152 -0.63 9.49 -13.66
C ALA A 152 0.63 9.10 -12.86
N ILE A 153 1.31 10.06 -12.23
CA ILE A 153 2.46 9.78 -11.36
C ILE A 153 1.99 8.99 -10.13
N VAL A 154 0.91 9.44 -9.49
CA VAL A 154 0.35 8.76 -8.31
C VAL A 154 -0.20 7.38 -8.70
N SER A 155 -0.88 7.26 -9.84
CA SER A 155 -1.42 5.98 -10.33
C SER A 155 -0.32 4.96 -10.63
N ASN A 156 0.82 5.40 -11.19
CA ASN A 156 1.98 4.53 -11.42
C ASN A 156 2.58 4.01 -10.10
N LEU A 157 2.69 4.87 -9.08
CA LEU A 157 3.14 4.45 -7.76
C LEU A 157 2.16 3.43 -7.15
N LEU A 158 0.85 3.71 -7.21
CA LEU A 158 -0.18 2.80 -6.72
C LEU A 158 -0.16 1.46 -7.44
N PHE A 159 0.09 1.44 -8.75
CA PHE A 159 0.26 0.20 -9.52
C PHE A 159 1.47 -0.61 -9.04
N MET A 160 2.62 0.03 -8.81
CA MET A 160 3.81 -0.65 -8.25
C MET A 160 3.52 -1.23 -6.86
N ILE A 161 2.88 -0.45 -5.99
CA ILE A 161 2.52 -0.89 -4.64
C ILE A 161 1.51 -2.05 -4.69
N SER A 162 0.47 -1.95 -5.51
CA SER A 162 -0.56 -3.00 -5.67
C SER A 162 0.02 -4.29 -6.23
N SER A 163 0.96 -4.19 -7.18
CA SER A 163 1.65 -5.35 -7.74
C SER A 163 2.49 -6.05 -6.69
N LEU A 164 3.24 -5.28 -5.90
CA LEU A 164 4.06 -5.83 -4.82
C LEU A 164 3.20 -6.47 -3.73
N GLN A 165 2.13 -5.81 -3.29
CA GLN A 165 1.20 -6.33 -2.29
C GLN A 165 0.52 -7.62 -2.74
N PHE A 166 0.06 -7.67 -3.99
CA PHE A 166 -0.52 -8.88 -4.55
C PHE A 166 0.52 -10.02 -4.58
N ALA A 167 1.72 -9.75 -5.08
CA ALA A 167 2.79 -10.75 -5.15
C ALA A 167 3.14 -11.30 -3.76
N THR A 168 3.38 -10.44 -2.77
CA THR A 168 3.74 -10.86 -1.41
C THR A 168 2.61 -11.63 -0.73
N SER A 169 1.36 -11.17 -0.88
CA SER A 169 0.19 -11.86 -0.34
C SER A 169 -0.02 -13.23 -1.00
N PHE A 170 0.14 -13.31 -2.32
CA PHE A 170 0.00 -14.54 -3.09
C PHE A 170 1.06 -15.57 -2.69
N PHE A 171 2.34 -15.18 -2.65
CA PHE A 171 3.42 -16.06 -2.23
C PHE A 171 3.29 -16.49 -0.76
N ALA A 172 2.89 -15.60 0.14
CA ALA A 172 2.64 -15.96 1.54
C ALA A 172 1.55 -17.04 1.67
N GLN A 173 0.46 -16.91 0.91
CA GLN A 173 -0.62 -17.91 0.90
C GLN A 173 -0.19 -19.23 0.27
N LEU A 174 0.57 -19.20 -0.83
CA LEU A 174 1.11 -20.40 -1.45
C LEU A 174 2.06 -21.16 -0.52
N CYS A 175 2.99 -20.45 0.14
CA CYS A 175 3.87 -21.06 1.14
C CYS A 175 3.09 -21.61 2.33
N GLY A 176 2.06 -20.88 2.79
CA GLY A 176 1.16 -21.33 3.84
C GLY A 176 0.42 -22.63 3.47
N LEU A 177 -0.08 -22.73 2.23
CA LEU A 177 -0.73 -23.92 1.71
C LEU A 177 0.26 -25.09 1.55
N TYR A 178 1.45 -24.83 0.99
CA TYR A 178 2.51 -25.81 0.85
C TYR A 178 2.90 -26.44 2.21
N LEU A 179 3.09 -25.60 3.23
CA LEU A 179 3.41 -26.07 4.59
C LEU A 179 2.28 -26.90 5.20
N ARG A 180 1.01 -26.59 4.90
CA ARG A 180 -0.15 -27.37 5.35
C ARG A 180 -0.20 -28.73 4.66
N SER A 181 -0.03 -28.78 3.34
CA SER A 181 -0.23 -29.98 2.54
C SER A 181 0.94 -30.97 2.65
N TYR A 182 2.18 -30.48 2.61
CA TYR A 182 3.36 -31.34 2.49
C TYR A 182 4.17 -31.47 3.79
N GLN A 183 4.08 -30.51 4.70
CA GLN A 183 4.94 -30.43 5.89
C GLN A 183 4.17 -30.48 7.21
N SER A 184 2.97 -31.09 7.22
CA SER A 184 2.12 -31.12 8.42
C SER A 184 2.77 -31.83 9.62
N LYS A 185 3.66 -32.80 9.39
CA LYS A 185 4.33 -33.60 10.45
C LYS A 185 5.66 -33.00 10.92
N ASN A 186 6.17 -31.96 10.25
CA ASN A 186 7.51 -31.47 10.50
C ASN A 186 7.52 -30.53 11.72
N PRO A 187 8.40 -30.72 12.72
CA PRO A 187 8.39 -29.94 13.96
C PRO A 187 8.76 -28.46 13.74
N LEU A 188 9.49 -28.16 12.66
CA LEU A 188 9.93 -26.81 12.29
C LEU A 188 8.88 -26.02 11.49
N ARG A 189 7.66 -26.55 11.31
CA ARG A 189 6.59 -25.91 10.53
C ARG A 189 6.27 -24.49 11.00
N PHE A 190 6.28 -24.25 12.30
CA PHE A 190 6.02 -22.91 12.86
C PHE A 190 7.13 -21.93 12.48
N ALA A 191 8.39 -22.34 12.58
CA ALA A 191 9.53 -21.51 12.18
C ALA A 191 9.46 -21.18 10.68
N TYR A 192 9.16 -22.15 9.82
CA TYR A 192 8.99 -21.91 8.39
C TYR A 192 7.84 -20.95 8.11
N ARG A 193 6.69 -21.12 8.77
CA ARG A 193 5.52 -20.26 8.57
C ARG A 193 5.82 -18.79 8.91
N GLU A 194 6.54 -18.54 9.99
CA GLU A 194 6.93 -17.17 10.38
C GLU A 194 7.94 -16.55 9.41
N ASN A 195 8.88 -17.34 8.89
CA ASN A 195 9.86 -16.86 7.90
C ASN A 195 9.25 -16.63 6.51
N PHE A 196 8.27 -17.44 6.11
CA PHE A 196 7.56 -17.29 4.84
C PHE A 196 6.44 -16.25 4.87
N ASP A 197 6.17 -15.63 6.02
CA ASP A 197 5.24 -14.52 6.11
C ASP A 197 5.90 -13.24 5.55
N LEU A 198 5.77 -13.10 4.23
CA LEU A 198 6.37 -12.04 3.41
C LEU A 198 5.83 -10.63 3.71
N PHE A 199 4.81 -10.51 4.55
CA PHE A 199 4.18 -9.22 4.84
C PHE A 199 5.13 -8.25 5.58
N ASN A 200 6.06 -8.75 6.40
CA ASN A 200 7.10 -7.92 7.03
C ASN A 200 8.05 -7.30 6.01
N TYR A 201 8.44 -8.08 5.00
CA TYR A 201 9.33 -7.61 3.92
C TYR A 201 8.62 -6.57 3.06
N TYR A 202 7.34 -6.78 2.74
CA TYR A 202 6.54 -5.78 2.04
C TYR A 202 6.47 -4.43 2.78
N THR A 203 6.20 -4.48 4.09
CA THR A 203 6.03 -3.27 4.91
C THR A 203 7.31 -2.44 4.98
N LEU A 204 8.48 -3.09 4.96
CA LEU A 204 9.79 -2.42 4.87
C LEU A 204 10.11 -1.91 3.46
N LEU A 205 9.73 -2.65 2.41
CA LEU A 205 9.99 -2.27 1.02
C LEU A 205 9.15 -1.09 0.55
N LEU A 206 7.92 -0.96 1.06
CA LEU A 206 6.98 0.13 0.76
C LEU A 206 7.59 1.55 0.85
N PRO A 207 8.14 1.99 2.00
CA PRO A 207 8.70 3.32 2.15
C PRO A 207 9.95 3.51 1.30
N ILE A 208 10.78 2.47 1.13
CA ILE A 208 11.99 2.51 0.30
C ILE A 208 11.61 2.74 -1.17
N LEU A 209 10.69 1.94 -1.70
CA LEU A 209 10.21 2.05 -3.07
C LEU A 209 9.56 3.41 -3.34
N SER A 210 8.71 3.87 -2.42
CA SER A 210 8.05 5.17 -2.53
C SER A 210 9.06 6.31 -2.55
N THR A 211 10.06 6.27 -1.66
CA THR A 211 11.12 7.29 -1.58
C THR A 211 11.94 7.33 -2.87
N ILE A 212 12.42 6.17 -3.35
CA ILE A 212 13.17 6.07 -4.60
C ILE A 212 12.35 6.59 -5.78
N TYR A 213 11.06 6.24 -5.83
CA TYR A 213 10.15 6.70 -6.88
C TYR A 213 9.99 8.22 -6.85
N PHE A 214 9.68 8.81 -5.70
CA PHE A 214 9.53 10.27 -5.56
C PHE A 214 10.83 11.02 -5.87
N MET A 215 11.99 10.49 -5.47
CA MET A 215 13.29 11.06 -5.85
C MET A 215 13.50 11.06 -7.36
N LYS A 216 13.18 9.94 -8.05
CA LYS A 216 13.26 9.86 -9.51
C LYS A 216 12.31 10.85 -10.20
N VAL A 217 11.09 10.97 -9.71
CA VAL A 217 10.10 11.93 -10.25
C VAL A 217 10.57 13.37 -10.05
N LYS A 218 11.06 13.72 -8.86
CA LYS A 218 11.60 15.05 -8.55
C LYS A 218 12.76 15.41 -9.48
N ARG A 219 13.73 14.50 -9.66
CA ARG A 219 14.86 14.71 -10.57
C ARG A 219 14.42 14.90 -12.02
N ARG A 220 13.46 14.10 -12.51
CA ARG A 220 12.91 14.27 -13.86
C ARG A 220 12.21 15.62 -14.02
N ARG A 221 11.40 16.04 -13.04
CA ARG A 221 10.73 17.35 -13.06
C ARG A 221 11.72 18.50 -13.13
N ILE A 222 12.77 18.49 -12.31
CA ILE A 222 13.80 19.53 -12.33
C ILE A 222 14.48 19.58 -13.70
N LYS A 223 14.89 18.43 -14.24
CA LYS A 223 15.51 18.35 -15.56
C LYS A 223 14.60 18.88 -16.68
N ASP A 224 13.30 18.53 -16.66
CA ASP A 224 12.34 19.01 -17.65
C ASP A 224 12.11 20.53 -17.56
N ILE A 225 12.06 21.09 -16.35
CA ILE A 225 11.94 22.53 -16.13
C ILE A 225 13.19 23.24 -16.66
N THR A 226 14.39 22.79 -16.26
CA THR A 226 15.66 23.38 -16.71
C THR A 226 15.79 23.32 -18.22
N ASN A 227 15.47 22.18 -18.85
CA ASN A 227 15.52 22.04 -20.30
C ASN A 227 14.54 22.97 -21.02
N LYS A 228 13.31 23.12 -20.52
CA LYS A 228 12.32 24.03 -21.11
C LYS A 228 12.70 25.50 -20.94
N ILE A 229 13.29 25.88 -19.81
CA ILE A 229 13.79 27.24 -19.58
C ILE A 229 14.97 27.53 -20.52
N ASN A 230 15.94 26.61 -20.59
CA ASN A 230 17.10 26.75 -21.49
C ASN A 230 16.66 26.86 -22.95
N MET A 231 15.67 26.08 -23.38
CA MET A 231 15.11 26.13 -24.73
C MET A 231 14.31 27.42 -25.01
N LYS A 232 13.74 28.08 -23.98
CA LYS A 232 13.12 29.40 -24.12
C LYS A 232 14.12 30.55 -24.06
N ALA A 233 15.31 30.33 -23.49
CA ALA A 233 16.41 31.30 -23.45
C ALA A 233 17.31 31.22 -24.70
N THR A 234 17.14 30.19 -25.54
CA THR A 234 17.90 29.97 -26.79
C THR A 234 16.93 29.88 -27.98
N GLY A 235 17.37 30.28 -29.18
CA GLY A 235 16.52 30.31 -30.38
C GLY A 235 15.70 31.59 -30.55
N ASN A 236 14.77 31.59 -31.52
CA ASN A 236 14.05 32.80 -31.95
C ASN A 236 13.22 33.44 -30.81
N ASP A 237 12.59 32.60 -29.97
CA ASP A 237 11.82 33.02 -28.78
C ASP A 237 12.72 33.59 -27.66
N GLY A 238 13.94 33.07 -27.54
CA GLY A 238 14.95 33.61 -26.62
C GLY A 238 15.46 34.97 -27.06
N TRP A 239 15.70 35.13 -28.36
CA TRP A 239 16.05 36.41 -28.97
C TRP A 239 14.94 37.45 -28.80
N THR A 240 13.67 37.07 -28.98
CA THR A 240 12.54 38.01 -28.79
C THR A 240 12.39 38.46 -27.34
N ASN A 241 12.54 37.56 -26.36
CA ASN A 241 12.52 37.95 -24.95
C ASN A 241 13.70 38.87 -24.60
N TYR A 242 14.88 38.60 -25.14
CA TYR A 242 16.06 39.44 -24.93
C TYR A 242 15.91 40.83 -25.57
N SER A 243 15.37 40.90 -26.80
CA SER A 243 15.15 42.16 -27.51
C SER A 243 14.08 43.04 -26.85
N ILE A 244 13.02 42.43 -26.30
CA ILE A 244 11.98 43.14 -25.53
C ILE A 244 12.58 43.74 -24.25
N MET A 245 13.44 42.99 -23.55
CA MET A 245 14.15 43.49 -22.35
C MET A 245 15.07 44.66 -22.68
N ILE A 246 15.86 44.57 -23.77
CA ILE A 246 16.70 45.68 -24.22
C ILE A 246 15.83 46.89 -24.56
N GLN A 247 14.79 46.76 -25.39
CA GLN A 247 13.93 47.91 -25.73
C GLN A 247 13.31 48.62 -24.52
N ASN A 248 13.00 47.89 -23.44
CA ASN A 248 12.48 48.47 -22.22
C ASN A 248 13.54 49.17 -21.34
N GLN A 249 14.83 48.90 -21.53
CA GLN A 249 15.92 49.62 -20.84
C GLN A 249 16.28 50.96 -21.51
N TRP A 250 15.98 51.10 -22.80
CA TRP A 250 16.28 52.31 -23.59
C TRP A 250 15.08 53.27 -23.73
N LYS A 251 13.96 52.97 -23.06
CA LYS A 251 12.85 53.90 -22.83
C LYS A 251 12.96 54.48 -21.43
#